data_AF-M3I598-F1
#
_entry.id   AF-M3I598-F1
#
_cell.length_a   1.000
_cell.length_b   1.000
_cell.length_c   1.000
_cell.angle_alpha   90.00
_cell.angle_beta   90.00
_cell.angle_gamma   90.00
#
_symmetry.space_group_name_H-M   'P 1'
#
loop_
_entity.id
_entity.type
_entity.pdbx_description
1 polymer ?
#
loop_
_entity_poly.entity_id
_entity_poly.type
_entity_poly.pdbx_seq_one_letter_code
_entity_poly.pdbx_strand_id
1 'polypeptide(L)'
;MFFFCLGLFSYCNNPSWDKLKPSKNKNTAEELLKTLTVLFWGEFNHELYKFIPIPFVTLKSQLSADQFAVATSESKENKPKIVLIHGWDFQEKNSDPPTDKLAKVTNVRETWDDVLEMYSQNISGVQNSYELYTFTYRTSDYIENNGKRLIDKLNSVFTPEDKVILLAHSMGGLVSRSALYHSNNTKDVIDFIVSLGTPYLGSPFASTSYQGNFGTLGELMAFLTGTEGGKDLAYTNALGTFYQVPINELISGAFNPYLERLLEESSKDSRITAFYGEMNVCNNHPGSESVYIIGCNFLSNGSPSFTNKSDGIVTSTSGKMSSKLPGAKQFSKNLDHSQLSFRNHVNTTSRNTYFDEVLSLISSL
;
A
#
# COMPACT_ATOMS: atom_id res chain seq x y z
N MET A 1 -7.71 -40.82 20.08
CA MET A 1 -6.46 -41.54 19.78
C MET A 1 -5.79 -40.85 18.60
N PHE A 2 -5.08 -39.77 18.89
CA PHE A 2 -4.39 -38.91 17.93
C PHE A 2 -2.98 -39.49 17.70
N PHE A 3 -2.69 -39.97 16.50
CA PHE A 3 -1.35 -40.42 16.14
C PHE A 3 -0.79 -39.52 15.03
N PHE A 4 0.21 -38.73 15.44
CA PHE A 4 1.47 -38.47 14.76
C PHE A 4 1.54 -38.75 13.25
N CYS A 5 1.72 -37.68 12.47
CA CYS A 5 2.57 -37.69 11.28
C CYS A 5 3.56 -36.53 11.41
N LEU A 6 4.64 -36.80 12.15
CA LEU A 6 5.88 -36.01 12.18
C LEU A 6 6.87 -36.76 11.29
N GLY A 7 7.28 -36.16 10.18
CA GLY A 7 8.36 -36.71 9.37
C GLY A 7 8.48 -35.98 8.04
N LEU A 8 9.68 -35.46 7.79
CA LEU A 8 10.20 -34.88 6.54
C LEU A 8 10.06 -33.37 6.38
N PHE A 9 10.88 -32.61 7.13
CA PHE A 9 11.60 -31.48 6.54
C PHE A 9 13.07 -31.53 6.99
N SER A 10 13.88 -32.15 6.15
CA SER A 10 15.33 -32.05 6.24
C SER A 10 15.77 -30.74 5.59
N TYR A 11 16.43 -29.90 6.38
CA TYR A 11 17.59 -29.07 6.01
C TYR A 11 17.44 -28.10 4.82
N CYS A 12 17.01 -26.86 5.13
CA CYS A 12 17.48 -25.66 4.45
C CYS A 12 17.81 -24.61 5.53
N ASN A 13 19.10 -24.33 5.70
CA ASN A 13 19.61 -23.26 6.57
C ASN A 13 19.14 -21.91 6.02
N ASN A 14 18.07 -21.36 6.60
CA ASN A 14 17.61 -20.01 6.32
C ASN A 14 17.98 -19.13 7.54
N PRO A 15 18.72 -18.01 7.40
CA PRO A 15 19.17 -17.20 8.54
C PRO A 15 18.03 -16.46 9.29
N SER A 16 16.77 -16.68 8.92
CA SER A 16 15.58 -16.15 9.59
C SER A 16 15.36 -16.68 11.02
N TRP A 17 15.98 -17.81 11.38
CA TRP A 17 15.71 -18.48 12.67
C TRP A 17 16.47 -17.87 13.86
N ASP A 18 17.59 -17.17 13.61
CA ASP A 18 18.41 -16.60 14.69
C ASP A 18 17.79 -15.33 15.34
N LYS A 19 16.73 -14.77 14.75
CA LYS A 19 15.97 -13.65 15.34
C LYS A 19 14.92 -14.09 16.38
N LEU A 20 14.73 -15.39 16.58
CA LEU A 20 13.77 -15.97 17.53
C LEU A 20 14.42 -16.27 18.89
N LYS A 21 15.07 -15.29 19.53
CA LYS A 21 15.47 -15.44 20.94
C LYS A 21 14.36 -14.90 21.86
N PRO A 22 13.60 -15.77 22.54
CA PRO A 22 12.52 -15.36 23.44
C PRO A 22 13.07 -14.58 24.65
N SER A 23 12.27 -13.64 25.13
CA SER A 23 12.59 -12.88 26.34
C SER A 23 12.54 -13.79 27.57
N LYS A 24 13.50 -13.64 28.48
CA LYS A 24 13.52 -14.36 29.77
C LYS A 24 12.35 -13.85 30.63
N ASN A 25 11.20 -14.55 30.62
CA ASN A 25 10.18 -14.65 31.70
C ASN A 25 8.73 -14.94 31.21
N LYS A 26 8.50 -15.55 30.04
CA LYS A 26 7.16 -16.04 29.65
C LYS A 26 7.19 -17.52 29.24
N ASN A 27 6.07 -18.22 29.42
CA ASN A 27 5.92 -19.65 29.12
C ASN A 27 6.20 -19.90 27.62
N THR A 28 7.32 -20.56 27.33
CA THR A 28 7.86 -20.75 25.97
C THR A 28 6.88 -21.43 25.01
N ALA A 29 5.99 -22.28 25.53
CA ALA A 29 4.97 -22.96 24.73
C ALA A 29 3.85 -22.02 24.26
N GLU A 30 3.43 -21.08 25.09
CA GLU A 30 2.41 -20.07 24.73
C GLU A 30 2.95 -19.09 23.70
N GLU A 31 4.23 -18.71 23.81
CA GLU A 31 4.89 -17.83 22.84
C GLU A 31 5.09 -18.53 21.48
N LEU A 32 5.46 -19.81 21.49
CA LEU A 32 5.54 -20.62 20.28
C LEU A 32 4.15 -20.78 19.63
N LEU A 33 3.12 -21.12 20.41
CA LEU A 33 1.76 -21.29 19.90
C LEU A 33 1.24 -19.98 19.31
N LYS A 34 1.41 -18.85 20.02
CA LYS A 34 1.04 -17.52 19.52
C LYS A 34 1.76 -17.18 18.23
N THR A 35 3.05 -17.50 18.12
CA THR A 35 3.85 -17.28 16.91
C THR A 35 3.33 -18.12 15.75
N LEU A 36 3.07 -19.41 15.97
CA LEU A 36 2.51 -20.30 14.95
C LEU A 36 1.11 -19.87 14.51
N THR A 37 0.28 -19.43 15.45
CA THR A 37 -1.06 -18.90 15.17
C THR A 37 -1.00 -17.62 14.35
N VAL A 38 -0.10 -16.69 14.67
CA VAL A 38 0.12 -15.46 13.90
C VAL A 38 0.59 -15.77 12.48
N LEU A 39 1.57 -16.69 12.33
CA LEU A 39 2.06 -17.11 11.03
C LEU A 39 0.97 -17.79 10.20
N PHE A 40 0.20 -18.69 10.81
CA PHE A 40 -0.88 -19.38 10.15
C PHE A 40 -1.98 -18.40 9.70
N TRP A 41 -2.52 -17.56 10.59
CA TRP A 41 -3.60 -16.65 10.24
C TRP A 41 -3.18 -15.52 9.29
N GLY A 42 -1.94 -15.01 9.42
CA GLY A 42 -1.40 -14.02 8.50
C GLY A 42 -1.43 -14.51 7.05
N GLU A 43 -1.10 -15.79 6.81
CA GLU A 43 -1.12 -16.38 5.47
C GLU A 43 -2.52 -16.55 4.87
N PHE A 44 -3.62 -16.42 5.62
CA PHE A 44 -4.98 -16.60 5.08
C PHE A 44 -5.83 -15.33 5.08
N ASN A 45 -5.30 -14.22 5.59
CA ASN A 45 -6.03 -12.96 5.66
C ASN A 45 -5.74 -12.02 4.49
N HIS A 46 -5.85 -12.55 3.28
CA HIS A 46 -5.70 -11.81 2.03
C HIS A 46 -6.53 -12.47 0.93
N GLU A 47 -6.98 -11.69 -0.05
CA GLU A 47 -7.71 -12.22 -1.21
C GLU A 47 -7.61 -11.29 -2.40
N LEU A 48 -7.66 -11.87 -3.60
CA LEU A 48 -7.82 -11.13 -4.86
C LEU A 48 -9.26 -11.30 -5.33
N TYR A 49 -10.00 -10.19 -5.46
CA TYR A 49 -11.35 -10.18 -5.97
C TYR A 49 -11.40 -9.58 -7.37
N LYS A 50 -12.15 -10.20 -8.29
CA LYS A 50 -12.65 -9.56 -9.50
C LYS A 50 -13.89 -8.75 -9.14
N PHE A 51 -13.92 -7.48 -9.52
CA PHE A 51 -15.10 -6.65 -9.38
C PHE A 51 -16.05 -6.87 -10.57
N ILE A 52 -17.28 -7.27 -10.29
CA ILE A 52 -18.34 -7.56 -11.25
C ILE A 52 -19.32 -6.38 -11.25
N PRO A 53 -19.24 -5.46 -12.22
CA PRO A 53 -20.19 -4.37 -12.33
C PRO A 53 -21.57 -4.93 -12.70
N ILE A 54 -22.62 -4.43 -12.03
CA ILE A 54 -24.01 -4.80 -12.33
C ILE A 54 -24.63 -3.64 -13.12
N PRO A 55 -25.27 -3.91 -14.29
CA PRO A 55 -25.99 -2.88 -15.01
C PRO A 55 -26.94 -2.10 -14.09
N PHE A 56 -26.96 -0.77 -14.22
CA PHE A 56 -27.77 0.16 -13.41
C PHE A 56 -27.36 0.32 -11.92
N VAL A 57 -26.39 -0.43 -11.42
CA VAL A 57 -25.76 -0.21 -10.10
C VAL A 57 -24.49 0.60 -10.33
N THR A 58 -24.60 1.93 -10.20
CA THR A 58 -23.54 2.86 -10.62
C THR A 58 -23.10 3.82 -9.53
N LEU A 59 -23.73 3.81 -8.35
CA LEU A 59 -23.37 4.66 -7.22
C LEU A 59 -22.68 3.84 -6.14
N LYS A 60 -21.68 4.40 -5.47
CA LYS A 60 -20.96 3.70 -4.38
C LYS A 60 -21.90 3.21 -3.26
N SER A 61 -22.96 3.96 -2.97
CA SER A 61 -23.97 3.58 -1.97
C SER A 61 -24.79 2.33 -2.33
N GLN A 62 -24.79 1.92 -3.60
CA GLN A 62 -25.52 0.76 -4.09
C GLN A 62 -24.65 -0.49 -4.22
N LEU A 63 -23.32 -0.33 -4.12
CA LEU A 63 -22.40 -1.44 -4.27
C LEU A 63 -22.51 -2.41 -3.09
N SER A 64 -22.39 -3.71 -3.36
CA SER A 64 -22.45 -4.76 -2.35
C SER A 64 -21.27 -5.72 -2.45
N ALA A 65 -21.07 -6.54 -1.40
CA ALA A 65 -20.01 -7.55 -1.38
C ALA A 65 -20.19 -8.65 -2.45
N ASP A 66 -21.39 -8.80 -3.01
CA ASP A 66 -21.65 -9.81 -4.05
C ASP A 66 -21.00 -9.46 -5.39
N GLN A 67 -20.69 -8.17 -5.61
CA GLN A 67 -19.93 -7.72 -6.78
C GLN A 67 -18.43 -8.05 -6.68
N PHE A 68 -17.97 -8.64 -5.58
CA PHE A 68 -16.57 -9.05 -5.40
C PHE A 68 -16.49 -10.57 -5.45
N ALA A 69 -16.20 -11.11 -6.63
CA ALA A 69 -15.99 -12.54 -6.81
C ALA A 69 -14.52 -12.89 -6.57
N VAL A 70 -14.23 -14.00 -5.90
CA VAL A 70 -12.83 -14.47 -5.78
C VAL A 70 -12.28 -14.69 -7.18
N ALA A 71 -11.12 -14.11 -7.46
CA ALA A 71 -10.51 -14.16 -8.77
C ALA A 71 -9.97 -15.57 -9.04
N THR A 72 -10.31 -16.12 -10.21
CA THR A 72 -9.77 -17.40 -10.68
C THR A 72 -9.26 -17.27 -12.11
N SER A 73 -8.38 -18.18 -12.53
CA SER A 73 -7.78 -18.15 -13.87
C SER A 73 -8.80 -18.30 -15.01
N GLU A 74 -9.97 -18.87 -14.72
CA GLU A 74 -11.07 -19.08 -15.67
C GLU A 74 -12.02 -17.88 -15.76
N SER A 75 -11.96 -16.96 -14.78
CA SER A 75 -12.88 -15.83 -14.65
C SER A 75 -12.43 -14.57 -15.42
N LYS A 76 -11.21 -14.57 -15.96
CA LYS A 76 -10.58 -13.43 -16.66
C LYS A 76 -11.03 -13.33 -18.13
N GLU A 77 -11.13 -12.11 -18.63
CA GLU A 77 -11.41 -11.81 -20.03
C GLU A 77 -10.11 -11.46 -20.77
N ASN A 78 -10.15 -11.35 -22.11
CA ASN A 78 -8.98 -10.90 -22.88
C ASN A 78 -8.89 -9.36 -22.89
N LYS A 79 -8.66 -8.76 -21.72
CA LYS A 79 -8.49 -7.32 -21.50
C LYS A 79 -7.34 -7.07 -20.50
N PRO A 80 -6.63 -5.94 -20.56
CA PRO A 80 -5.69 -5.57 -19.49
C PRO A 80 -6.39 -5.49 -18.12
N LYS A 81 -5.64 -5.75 -17.04
CA LYS A 81 -6.16 -5.76 -15.66
C LYS A 81 -5.68 -4.52 -14.91
N ILE A 82 -6.60 -3.86 -14.22
CA ILE A 82 -6.26 -2.90 -13.16
C ILE A 82 -6.53 -3.60 -11.83
N VAL A 83 -5.51 -3.74 -10.99
CA VAL A 83 -5.64 -4.28 -9.63
C VAL A 83 -5.46 -3.14 -8.63
N LEU A 84 -6.52 -2.86 -7.87
CA LEU A 84 -6.53 -1.85 -6.82
C LEU A 84 -5.89 -2.40 -5.55
N ILE A 85 -4.84 -1.75 -5.06
CA ILE A 85 -4.12 -2.13 -3.83
C ILE A 85 -4.30 -1.02 -2.79
N HIS A 86 -5.08 -1.29 -1.73
CA HIS A 86 -5.41 -0.28 -0.72
C HIS A 86 -4.21 0.09 0.18
N GLY A 87 -4.35 1.21 0.88
CA GLY A 87 -3.38 1.72 1.85
C GLY A 87 -3.52 1.11 3.24
N TRP A 88 -2.90 1.77 4.22
CA TRP A 88 -2.94 1.36 5.64
C TRP A 88 -4.35 1.29 6.21
N ASP A 89 -4.64 0.18 6.90
CA ASP A 89 -5.82 0.00 7.75
C ASP A 89 -5.33 -0.35 9.17
N PHE A 90 -5.89 0.31 10.19
CA PHE A 90 -5.52 0.13 11.59
C PHE A 90 -6.48 -0.78 12.36
N GLN A 91 -7.59 -1.21 11.74
CA GLN A 91 -8.62 -2.01 12.41
C GLN A 91 -8.17 -3.45 12.65
N GLU A 92 -7.43 -4.05 11.71
CA GLU A 92 -6.99 -5.45 11.80
C GLU A 92 -5.58 -5.60 12.36
N LYS A 93 -5.39 -6.49 13.35
CA LYS A 93 -4.08 -6.83 13.92
C LYS A 93 -3.63 -8.24 13.53
N ASN A 94 -2.32 -8.47 13.49
CA ASN A 94 -1.74 -9.79 13.19
C ASN A 94 -2.20 -10.91 14.13
N SER A 95 -2.58 -10.58 15.37
CA SER A 95 -3.12 -11.52 16.34
C SER A 95 -4.57 -11.91 16.09
N ASP A 96 -5.29 -11.21 15.22
CA ASP A 96 -6.71 -11.41 15.04
C ASP A 96 -6.96 -12.59 14.08
N PRO A 97 -8.06 -13.34 14.25
CA PRO A 97 -8.42 -14.39 13.31
C PRO A 97 -8.62 -13.81 11.89
N PRO A 98 -8.52 -14.65 10.83
CA PRO A 98 -8.81 -14.19 9.48
C PRO A 98 -10.24 -13.64 9.38
N THR A 99 -10.40 -12.51 8.72
CA THR A 99 -11.68 -11.86 8.51
C THR A 99 -12.46 -12.51 7.37
N ASP A 100 -13.79 -12.40 7.45
CA ASP A 100 -14.67 -12.92 6.42
C ASP A 100 -14.64 -12.03 5.15
N LYS A 101 -15.38 -12.46 4.12
CA LYS A 101 -15.49 -11.72 2.86
C LYS A 101 -16.03 -10.30 3.08
N LEU A 102 -17.01 -10.12 3.96
CA LEU A 102 -17.68 -8.83 4.15
C LEU A 102 -16.74 -7.79 4.76
N ALA A 103 -15.98 -8.18 5.79
CA ALA A 103 -14.97 -7.33 6.40
C ALA A 103 -13.87 -6.97 5.38
N LYS A 104 -13.33 -7.97 4.66
CA LYS A 104 -12.34 -7.76 3.59
C LYS A 104 -12.80 -6.77 2.52
N VAL A 105 -14.04 -6.91 2.05
CA VAL A 105 -14.60 -6.01 1.05
C VAL A 105 -14.82 -4.62 1.64
N THR A 106 -15.28 -4.51 2.89
CA THR A 106 -15.42 -3.22 3.59
C THR A 106 -14.11 -2.45 3.58
N ASN A 107 -12.99 -3.08 3.97
CA ASN A 107 -11.68 -2.42 4.03
C ASN A 107 -11.21 -1.92 2.65
N VAL A 108 -11.42 -2.71 1.59
CA VAL A 108 -11.13 -2.29 0.21
C VAL A 108 -11.97 -1.08 -0.18
N ARG A 109 -13.27 -1.11 0.15
CA ARG A 109 -14.23 -0.08 -0.21
C ARG A 109 -13.98 1.25 0.52
N GLU A 110 -13.48 1.22 1.75
CA GLU A 110 -13.07 2.43 2.48
C GLU A 110 -12.07 3.29 1.69
N THR A 111 -11.21 2.66 0.88
CA THR A 111 -10.25 3.38 0.01
C THR A 111 -10.79 3.59 -1.40
N TRP A 112 -11.46 2.60 -1.98
CA TRP A 112 -11.69 2.53 -3.43
C TRP A 112 -13.12 2.75 -3.89
N ASP A 113 -14.08 3.07 -3.01
CA ASP A 113 -15.49 3.26 -3.39
C ASP A 113 -15.68 4.29 -4.53
N ASP A 114 -14.91 5.37 -4.52
CA ASP A 114 -14.95 6.36 -5.59
C ASP A 114 -14.45 5.83 -6.95
N VAL A 115 -13.43 4.96 -6.95
CA VAL A 115 -12.97 4.27 -8.18
C VAL A 115 -13.99 3.24 -8.66
N LEU A 116 -14.58 2.48 -7.74
CA LEU A 116 -15.61 1.49 -8.07
C LEU A 116 -16.86 2.17 -8.66
N GLU A 117 -17.23 3.34 -8.14
CA GLU A 117 -18.27 4.19 -8.71
C GLU A 117 -17.91 4.67 -10.12
N MET A 118 -16.74 5.28 -10.31
CA MET A 118 -16.29 5.77 -11.63
C MET A 118 -16.17 4.64 -12.66
N TYR A 119 -15.71 3.46 -12.24
CA TYR A 119 -15.66 2.26 -13.07
C TYR A 119 -17.06 1.78 -13.45
N SER A 120 -18.00 1.72 -12.50
CA SER A 120 -19.39 1.31 -12.74
C SER A 120 -20.16 2.31 -13.61
N GLN A 121 -19.80 3.59 -13.55
CA GLN A 121 -20.29 4.64 -14.46
C GLN A 121 -19.61 4.62 -15.82
N ASN A 122 -18.61 3.75 -16.01
CA ASN A 122 -17.78 3.65 -17.21
C ASN A 122 -17.19 5.00 -17.65
N ILE A 123 -16.75 5.80 -16.68
CA ILE A 123 -16.06 7.08 -16.95
C ILE A 123 -14.86 6.79 -17.86
N SER A 124 -14.74 7.57 -18.93
CA SER A 124 -13.68 7.43 -19.94
C SER A 124 -13.55 6.03 -20.56
N GLY A 125 -14.63 5.23 -20.56
CA GLY A 125 -14.63 3.91 -21.17
C GLY A 125 -13.80 2.86 -20.42
N VAL A 126 -13.49 3.09 -19.13
CA VAL A 126 -12.62 2.22 -18.34
C VAL A 126 -13.14 0.77 -18.26
N GLN A 127 -14.45 0.57 -18.12
CA GLN A 127 -15.07 -0.76 -18.04
C GLN A 127 -14.99 -1.53 -19.37
N ASN A 128 -14.96 -0.80 -20.49
CA ASN A 128 -14.81 -1.39 -21.82
C ASN A 128 -13.36 -1.83 -22.06
N SER A 129 -12.41 -1.10 -21.47
CA SER A 129 -10.99 -1.21 -21.77
C SER A 129 -10.23 -2.11 -20.80
N TYR A 130 -10.69 -2.22 -19.56
CA TYR A 130 -9.99 -2.92 -18.48
C TYR A 130 -10.94 -3.82 -17.69
N GLU A 131 -10.40 -4.89 -17.12
CA GLU A 131 -11.03 -5.57 -15.99
C GLU A 131 -10.51 -4.98 -14.68
N LEU A 132 -11.41 -4.82 -13.69
CA LEU A 132 -11.07 -4.29 -12.39
C LEU A 132 -11.01 -5.40 -11.34
N TYR A 133 -9.91 -5.42 -10.59
CA TYR A 133 -9.67 -6.32 -9.48
C TYR A 133 -9.30 -5.52 -8.24
N THR A 134 -9.48 -6.11 -7.07
CA THR A 134 -9.03 -5.54 -5.80
C THR A 134 -8.28 -6.58 -4.99
N PHE A 135 -7.20 -6.15 -4.35
CA PHE A 135 -6.46 -7.01 -3.42
C PHE A 135 -6.63 -6.49 -2.00
N THR A 136 -7.05 -7.38 -1.10
CA THR A 136 -7.11 -7.11 0.33
C THR A 136 -6.00 -7.86 1.05
N TYR A 137 -5.45 -7.24 2.07
CA TYR A 137 -4.38 -7.81 2.89
C TYR A 137 -4.37 -7.19 4.28
N ARG A 138 -3.71 -7.89 5.21
CA ARG A 138 -3.52 -7.40 6.56
C ARG A 138 -2.37 -6.39 6.61
N THR A 139 -2.72 -5.12 6.64
CA THR A 139 -1.77 -3.98 6.71
C THR A 139 -0.92 -4.00 7.97
N SER A 140 -1.39 -4.58 9.07
CA SER A 140 -0.57 -4.73 10.29
C SER A 140 0.61 -5.70 10.17
N ASP A 141 0.67 -6.53 9.12
CA ASP A 141 1.80 -7.41 8.82
C ASP A 141 2.87 -6.69 7.98
N TYR A 142 4.09 -7.23 7.99
CA TYR A 142 5.22 -6.70 7.24
C TYR A 142 4.88 -6.50 5.76
N ILE A 143 5.40 -5.42 5.18
CA ILE A 143 5.22 -5.09 3.76
C ILE A 143 5.78 -6.21 2.88
N GLU A 144 6.87 -6.85 3.30
CA GLU A 144 7.47 -8.00 2.60
C GLU A 144 6.49 -9.18 2.49
N ASN A 145 5.86 -9.55 3.61
CA ASN A 145 4.89 -10.65 3.65
C ASN A 145 3.67 -10.35 2.77
N ASN A 146 3.17 -9.11 2.83
CA ASN A 146 2.05 -8.69 1.99
C ASN A 146 2.43 -8.64 0.50
N GLY A 147 3.66 -8.24 0.16
CA GLY A 147 4.18 -8.29 -1.20
C GLY A 147 4.27 -9.72 -1.74
N LYS A 148 4.78 -10.65 -0.92
CA LYS A 148 4.77 -12.09 -1.24
C LYS A 148 3.36 -12.60 -1.53
N ARG A 149 2.39 -12.31 -0.65
CA ARG A 149 0.99 -12.75 -0.81
C ARG A 149 0.34 -12.18 -2.05
N LEU A 150 0.59 -10.91 -2.34
CA LEU A 150 0.13 -10.26 -3.57
C LEU A 150 0.67 -11.02 -4.78
N ILE A 151 1.99 -11.22 -4.89
CA ILE A 151 2.54 -11.88 -6.07
C ILE A 151 2.13 -13.35 -6.18
N ASP A 152 1.98 -14.06 -5.06
CA ASP A 152 1.47 -15.44 -5.06
C ASP A 152 0.05 -15.52 -5.63
N LYS A 153 -0.84 -14.59 -5.23
CA LYS A 153 -2.20 -14.49 -5.78
C LYS A 153 -2.20 -14.09 -7.25
N LEU A 154 -1.42 -13.09 -7.65
CA LEU A 154 -1.32 -12.67 -9.05
C LEU A 154 -0.81 -13.82 -9.93
N ASN A 155 0.22 -14.55 -9.51
CA ASN A 155 0.73 -15.71 -10.22
C ASN A 155 -0.28 -16.86 -10.31
N SER A 156 -1.18 -17.01 -9.33
CA SER A 156 -2.20 -18.06 -9.35
C SER A 156 -3.33 -17.79 -10.34
N VAL A 157 -3.58 -16.52 -10.67
CA VAL A 157 -4.70 -16.10 -11.53
C VAL A 157 -4.24 -15.68 -12.91
N PHE A 158 -3.12 -14.96 -13.00
CA PHE A 158 -2.68 -14.29 -14.21
C PHE A 158 -1.46 -14.96 -14.87
N THR A 159 -1.31 -14.66 -16.16
CA THR A 159 -0.16 -14.99 -17.00
C THR A 159 0.45 -13.69 -17.57
N PRO A 160 1.68 -13.72 -18.11
CA PRO A 160 2.34 -12.52 -18.64
C PRO A 160 1.56 -11.79 -19.73
N GLU A 161 0.66 -12.49 -20.43
CA GLU A 161 -0.15 -11.93 -21.51
C GLU A 161 -1.35 -11.10 -20.99
N ASP A 162 -1.71 -11.22 -19.71
CA ASP A 162 -2.90 -10.58 -19.14
C ASP A 162 -2.75 -9.06 -18.95
N LYS A 163 -1.53 -8.52 -19.03
CA LYS A 163 -1.20 -7.12 -18.79
C LYS A 163 -1.73 -6.61 -17.45
N VAL A 164 -1.01 -6.87 -16.35
CA VAL A 164 -1.46 -6.50 -14.99
C VAL A 164 -0.84 -5.17 -14.56
N ILE A 165 -1.72 -4.20 -14.32
CA ILE A 165 -1.37 -2.86 -13.86
C ILE A 165 -1.86 -2.71 -12.41
N LEU A 166 -0.92 -2.45 -11.50
CA LEU A 166 -1.23 -2.24 -10.09
C LEU A 166 -1.47 -0.75 -9.85
N LEU A 167 -2.70 -0.38 -9.51
CA LEU A 167 -3.04 0.97 -9.06
C LEU A 167 -3.08 0.97 -7.53
N ALA A 168 -2.05 1.54 -6.93
CA ALA A 168 -1.74 1.30 -5.53
C ALA A 168 -1.73 2.60 -4.73
N HIS A 169 -2.40 2.64 -3.58
CA HIS A 169 -2.45 3.83 -2.73
C HIS A 169 -1.62 3.64 -1.45
N SER A 170 -0.90 4.70 -1.03
CA SER A 170 -0.19 4.72 0.25
C SER A 170 0.72 3.50 0.44
N MET A 171 0.63 2.78 1.57
CA MET A 171 1.31 1.51 1.84
C MET A 171 1.17 0.49 0.70
N GLY A 172 0.03 0.48 0.00
CA GLY A 172 -0.22 -0.41 -1.12
C GLY A 172 0.85 -0.34 -2.21
N GLY A 173 1.42 0.85 -2.47
CA GLY A 173 2.49 0.95 -3.47
C GLY A 173 3.83 0.37 -3.00
N LEU A 174 4.10 0.34 -1.70
CA LEU A 174 5.24 -0.39 -1.13
C LEU A 174 5.00 -1.90 -1.22
N VAL A 175 3.77 -2.35 -0.97
CA VAL A 175 3.37 -3.76 -1.14
C VAL A 175 3.49 -4.19 -2.61
N SER A 176 3.04 -3.37 -3.55
CA SER A 176 3.19 -3.60 -4.99
C SER A 176 4.65 -3.65 -5.41
N ARG A 177 5.49 -2.72 -4.92
CA ARG A 177 6.92 -2.70 -5.23
C ARG A 177 7.62 -3.92 -4.63
N SER A 178 7.27 -4.31 -3.40
CA SER A 178 7.73 -5.54 -2.77
C SER A 178 7.38 -6.76 -3.65
N ALA A 179 6.12 -6.89 -4.08
CA ALA A 179 5.66 -7.96 -4.97
C ALA A 179 6.44 -8.01 -6.31
N LEU A 180 6.74 -6.85 -6.91
CA LEU A 180 7.48 -6.74 -8.18
C LEU A 180 8.91 -7.32 -8.08
N TYR A 181 9.57 -7.10 -6.96
CA TYR A 181 10.96 -7.54 -6.69
C TYR A 181 11.05 -8.85 -5.90
N HIS A 182 9.94 -9.37 -5.38
CA HIS A 182 9.93 -10.59 -4.59
C HIS A 182 10.36 -11.81 -5.44
N SER A 183 11.10 -12.75 -4.84
CA SER A 183 11.61 -13.95 -5.53
C SER A 183 10.50 -14.85 -6.10
N ASN A 184 9.31 -14.81 -5.50
CA ASN A 184 8.12 -15.49 -6.01
C ASN A 184 7.56 -14.88 -7.30
N ASN A 185 8.03 -13.70 -7.76
CA ASN A 185 7.66 -13.12 -9.05
C ASN A 185 8.31 -13.87 -10.23
N THR A 186 8.03 -15.16 -10.34
CA THR A 186 8.61 -16.10 -11.30
C THR A 186 7.97 -16.02 -12.67
N LYS A 187 6.72 -15.58 -12.74
CA LYS A 187 5.99 -15.38 -14.01
C LYS A 187 6.12 -13.96 -14.55
N ASP A 188 6.63 -13.00 -13.77
CA ASP A 188 6.75 -11.60 -14.18
C ASP A 188 5.43 -10.96 -14.66
N VAL A 189 4.32 -11.29 -14.00
CA VAL A 189 2.96 -10.87 -14.41
C VAL A 189 2.66 -9.39 -14.19
N ILE A 190 3.49 -8.65 -13.46
CA ILE A 190 3.28 -7.22 -13.17
C ILE A 190 3.96 -6.39 -14.25
N ASP A 191 3.14 -5.77 -15.10
CA ASP A 191 3.60 -4.88 -16.18
C ASP A 191 3.96 -3.51 -15.63
N PHE A 192 3.07 -2.90 -14.84
CA PHE A 192 3.25 -1.55 -14.32
C PHE A 192 2.67 -1.36 -12.91
N ILE A 193 3.28 -0.44 -12.16
CA ILE A 193 2.79 0.08 -10.89
C ILE A 193 2.55 1.57 -11.06
N VAL A 194 1.31 2.00 -10.85
CA VAL A 194 0.94 3.40 -10.70
C VAL A 194 0.63 3.63 -9.23
N SER A 195 1.53 4.32 -8.53
CA SER A 195 1.41 4.56 -7.10
C SER A 195 0.82 5.93 -6.82
N LEU A 196 -0.06 6.02 -5.82
CA LEU A 196 -0.76 7.23 -5.41
C LEU A 196 -0.42 7.52 -3.94
N GLY A 197 0.40 8.54 -3.69
CA GLY A 197 0.80 8.94 -2.33
C GLY A 197 1.63 7.88 -1.59
N THR A 198 2.37 7.03 -2.31
CA THR A 198 3.11 5.94 -1.67
C THR A 198 4.35 6.44 -0.92
N PRO A 199 4.52 6.10 0.37
CA PRO A 199 5.67 6.53 1.15
C PRO A 199 6.90 5.68 0.82
N TYR A 200 7.54 5.86 -0.34
CA TYR A 200 8.68 5.02 -0.74
C TYR A 200 9.89 5.10 0.21
N LEU A 201 10.07 6.25 0.87
CA LEU A 201 11.06 6.44 1.92
C LEU A 201 10.44 6.39 3.33
N GLY A 202 9.19 5.94 3.46
CA GLY A 202 8.43 5.95 4.70
C GLY A 202 7.73 7.30 4.96
N SER A 203 7.00 7.39 6.06
CA SER A 203 6.38 8.62 6.56
C SER A 203 7.15 9.12 7.79
N PRO A 204 7.43 10.43 7.89
CA PRO A 204 7.97 11.01 9.13
C PRO A 204 7.10 10.66 10.34
N PHE A 205 5.78 10.54 10.17
CA PHE A 205 4.88 10.17 11.25
C PHE A 205 5.03 8.75 11.78
N ALA A 206 5.69 7.85 11.05
CA ALA A 206 6.01 6.51 11.54
C ALA A 206 7.41 6.44 12.19
N SER A 207 8.10 7.59 12.30
CA SER A 207 9.46 7.67 12.86
C SER A 207 9.43 8.31 14.23
N THR A 208 9.80 7.55 15.26
CA THR A 208 9.88 8.08 16.63
C THR A 208 10.83 9.27 16.76
N SER A 209 11.91 9.30 15.96
CA SER A 209 12.87 10.42 15.90
C SER A 209 12.26 11.72 15.39
N TYR A 210 11.21 11.64 14.56
CA TYR A 210 10.51 12.82 14.04
C TYR A 210 9.30 13.18 14.90
N GLN A 211 8.61 12.18 15.48
CA GLN A 211 7.44 12.37 16.35
C GLN A 211 7.72 13.23 17.61
N GLY A 212 8.97 13.42 18.02
CA GLY A 212 9.36 14.38 19.05
C GLY A 212 8.45 14.40 20.30
N ASN A 213 8.17 15.61 20.83
CA ASN A 213 7.25 15.84 21.94
C ASN A 213 5.88 16.33 21.44
N PHE A 214 5.32 15.71 20.39
CA PHE A 214 3.99 16.07 19.85
C PHE A 214 2.81 15.67 20.77
N GLY A 215 3.09 15.34 22.03
CA GLY A 215 2.10 14.97 23.05
C GLY A 215 1.20 13.82 22.57
N THR A 216 -0.10 13.97 22.81
CA THR A 216 -1.14 12.98 22.50
C THR A 216 -1.22 12.60 21.02
N LEU A 217 -0.83 13.48 20.09
CA LEU A 217 -0.83 13.13 18.67
C LEU A 217 0.32 12.18 18.32
N GLY A 218 1.50 12.38 18.91
CA GLY A 218 2.60 11.42 18.77
C GLY A 218 2.21 10.04 19.29
N GLU A 219 1.50 9.98 20.42
CA GLU A 219 0.98 8.73 20.99
C GLU A 219 -0.08 8.06 20.10
N LEU A 220 -0.99 8.85 19.49
CA LEU A 220 -1.97 8.33 18.53
C LEU A 220 -1.29 7.76 17.28
N MET A 221 -0.32 8.49 16.72
CA MET A 221 0.40 8.02 15.53
C MET A 221 1.27 6.79 15.84
N ALA A 222 1.90 6.75 17.02
CA ALA A 222 2.61 5.57 17.51
C ALA A 222 1.66 4.37 17.73
N PHE A 223 0.44 4.60 18.21
CA PHE A 223 -0.59 3.56 18.31
C PHE A 223 -0.99 3.05 16.91
N LEU A 224 -1.21 3.94 15.95
CA LEU A 224 -1.58 3.59 14.57
C LEU A 224 -0.46 2.83 13.84
N THR A 225 0.81 3.08 14.21
CA THR A 225 2.00 2.46 13.57
C THR A 225 2.66 1.38 14.42
N GLY A 226 2.07 1.01 15.57
CA GLY A 226 2.63 0.07 16.55
C GLY A 226 2.64 -1.40 16.15
N THR A 227 2.30 -1.70 14.90
CA THR A 227 2.28 -3.05 14.31
C THR A 227 3.49 -3.24 13.39
N GLU A 228 3.74 -4.46 12.90
CA GLU A 228 4.92 -4.73 12.09
C GLU A 228 4.90 -3.98 10.74
N GLY A 229 3.77 -3.98 10.05
CA GLY A 229 3.60 -3.17 8.84
C GLY A 229 3.72 -1.66 9.11
N GLY A 230 3.33 -1.21 10.31
CA GLY A 230 3.39 0.21 10.68
C GLY A 230 4.82 0.67 10.93
N LYS A 231 5.64 -0.21 11.53
CA LYS A 231 7.08 0.00 11.66
C LYS A 231 7.79 0.02 10.30
N ASP A 232 7.35 -0.80 9.34
CA ASP A 232 7.89 -0.78 7.98
C ASP A 232 7.61 0.54 7.25
N LEU A 233 6.67 1.37 7.73
CA LEU A 233 6.43 2.72 7.22
C LEU A 233 7.36 3.78 7.82
N ALA A 234 8.21 3.43 8.79
CA ALA A 234 9.17 4.38 9.38
C ALA A 234 10.09 4.97 8.30
N TYR A 235 10.37 6.26 8.43
CA TYR A 235 11.13 7.02 7.45
C TYR A 235 12.58 6.55 7.36
N THR A 236 13.18 6.67 6.18
CA THR A 236 14.59 6.39 5.95
C THR A 236 15.24 7.45 5.08
N ASN A 237 16.53 7.70 5.34
CA ASN A 237 17.30 8.72 4.63
C ASN A 237 17.92 8.24 3.30
N ALA A 238 17.60 7.03 2.84
CA ALA A 238 18.11 6.39 1.62
C ALA A 238 19.65 6.31 1.58
N LEU A 239 20.25 5.98 2.73
CA LEU A 239 21.71 6.06 2.97
C LEU A 239 22.52 5.07 2.11
N GLY A 240 21.91 3.95 1.69
CA GLY A 240 22.55 2.91 0.88
C GLY A 240 22.52 3.16 -0.63
N THR A 241 21.94 4.27 -1.07
CA THR A 241 21.59 4.46 -2.48
C THR A 241 22.36 5.61 -3.14
N PHE A 242 22.50 5.58 -4.47
CA PHE A 242 23.20 6.63 -5.23
C PHE A 242 22.44 7.97 -5.27
N TYR A 243 21.12 7.92 -5.09
CA TYR A 243 20.27 9.09 -4.94
C TYR A 243 20.12 9.42 -3.46
N GLN A 244 19.98 10.68 -3.11
CA GLN A 244 19.97 11.10 -1.71
C GLN A 244 18.71 11.88 -1.37
N VAL A 245 18.26 11.77 -0.13
CA VAL A 245 17.30 12.72 0.44
C VAL A 245 17.98 14.10 0.50
N PRO A 246 17.30 15.19 0.10
CA PRO A 246 17.85 16.54 0.23
C PRO A 246 18.33 16.80 1.66
N ILE A 247 19.50 17.45 1.81
CA ILE A 247 20.13 17.66 3.13
C ILE A 247 19.19 18.34 4.13
N ASN A 248 18.37 19.28 3.66
CA ASN A 248 17.38 20.01 4.46
C ASN A 248 16.12 19.20 4.82
N GLU A 249 16.02 17.95 4.36
CA GLU A 249 14.91 17.02 4.58
C GLU A 249 15.37 15.74 5.28
N LEU A 250 16.65 15.64 5.66
CA LEU A 250 17.18 14.53 6.44
C LEU A 250 16.60 14.53 7.86
N ILE A 251 16.03 13.42 8.27
CA ILE A 251 15.57 13.21 9.65
C ILE A 251 16.72 12.55 10.43
N SER A 252 17.20 13.21 11.47
CA SER A 252 18.33 12.72 12.27
C SER A 252 18.07 11.31 12.79
N GLY A 253 18.96 10.36 12.46
CA GLY A 253 18.88 8.97 12.88
C GLY A 253 17.77 8.15 12.20
N ALA A 254 17.03 8.69 11.23
CA ALA A 254 16.02 7.93 10.50
C ALA A 254 16.69 6.89 9.60
N PHE A 255 16.35 5.63 9.87
CA PHE A 255 16.84 4.48 9.14
C PHE A 255 15.84 3.34 9.25
N ASN A 256 15.33 2.89 8.11
CA ASN A 256 14.46 1.73 8.00
C ASN A 256 15.15 0.67 7.14
N PRO A 257 15.68 -0.40 7.74
CA PRO A 257 16.49 -1.38 7.01
C PRO A 257 15.71 -2.09 5.90
N TYR A 258 14.39 -2.25 6.03
CA TYR A 258 13.59 -2.87 4.99
C TYR A 258 13.43 -1.94 3.79
N LEU A 259 13.06 -0.67 4.03
CA LEU A 259 12.93 0.30 2.95
C LEU A 259 14.27 0.56 2.25
N GLU A 260 15.39 0.61 2.98
CA GLU A 260 16.72 0.74 2.38
C GLU A 260 17.02 -0.41 1.40
N ARG A 261 16.79 -1.67 1.80
CA ARG A 261 16.95 -2.82 0.89
C ARG A 261 16.03 -2.73 -0.32
N LEU A 262 14.76 -2.39 -0.10
CA LEU A 262 13.82 -2.26 -1.21
C LEU A 262 14.24 -1.13 -2.15
N LEU A 263 14.75 -0.01 -1.61
CA LEU A 263 15.27 1.15 -2.35
C LEU A 263 16.57 0.83 -3.11
N GLU A 264 17.44 -0.03 -2.62
CA GLU A 264 18.64 -0.47 -3.37
C GLU A 264 18.29 -1.17 -4.69
N GLU A 265 17.21 -1.96 -4.71
CA GLU A 265 16.76 -2.65 -5.92
C GLU A 265 16.25 -1.69 -6.99
N SER A 266 16.77 -1.84 -8.22
CA SER A 266 16.45 -0.91 -9.33
C SER A 266 16.16 -1.54 -10.68
N SER A 267 16.26 -2.87 -10.79
CA SER A 267 16.17 -3.57 -12.07
C SER A 267 14.82 -3.43 -12.79
N LYS A 268 13.76 -3.00 -12.10
CA LYS A 268 12.38 -2.90 -12.64
C LYS A 268 11.72 -1.54 -12.40
N ASP A 269 12.45 -0.50 -12.01
CA ASP A 269 11.82 0.81 -11.72
C ASP A 269 11.25 1.51 -12.97
N SER A 270 11.68 1.09 -14.16
CA SER A 270 11.06 1.49 -15.43
C SER A 270 9.57 1.10 -15.51
N ARG A 271 9.09 0.20 -14.64
CA ARG A 271 7.68 -0.19 -14.51
C ARG A 271 6.91 0.60 -13.46
N ILE A 272 7.54 1.57 -12.81
CA ILE A 272 6.93 2.33 -11.71
C ILE A 272 6.68 3.77 -12.15
N THR A 273 5.52 4.30 -11.78
CA THR A 273 5.16 5.72 -11.91
C THR A 273 4.51 6.20 -10.61
N ALA A 274 4.90 7.38 -10.14
CA ALA A 274 4.50 7.91 -8.85
C ALA A 274 3.72 9.22 -8.95
N PHE A 275 2.46 9.18 -8.52
CA PHE A 275 1.68 10.37 -8.15
C PHE A 275 1.90 10.65 -6.67
N TYR A 276 2.19 11.90 -6.33
CA TYR A 276 2.42 12.33 -4.95
C TYR A 276 1.82 13.70 -4.70
N GLY A 277 1.44 13.97 -3.46
CA GLY A 277 0.81 15.24 -3.09
C GLY A 277 1.80 16.28 -2.59
N GLU A 278 1.55 17.52 -2.96
CA GLU A 278 2.16 18.74 -2.46
C GLU A 278 1.04 19.74 -2.20
N MET A 279 0.44 19.63 -1.01
CA MET A 279 -0.57 20.58 -0.54
C MET A 279 0.04 22.00 -0.54
N ASN A 280 -0.49 22.87 -1.40
CA ASN A 280 0.02 24.24 -1.55
C ASN A 280 -0.27 25.14 -0.34
N VAL A 281 -1.26 24.75 0.46
CA VAL A 281 -1.61 25.31 1.76
C VAL A 281 -2.06 24.16 2.65
N CYS A 282 -1.80 24.22 3.97
CA CYS A 282 -2.36 23.25 4.90
C CYS A 282 -3.78 23.64 5.31
N ASN A 283 -3.94 24.85 5.87
CA ASN A 283 -5.24 25.32 6.35
C ASN A 283 -6.16 25.69 5.19
N ASN A 284 -7.42 25.27 5.26
CA ASN A 284 -8.44 25.48 4.22
C ASN A 284 -8.05 24.91 2.84
N HIS A 285 -7.20 23.88 2.81
CA HIS A 285 -6.95 23.15 1.56
C HIS A 285 -8.28 22.56 1.04
N PRO A 286 -8.67 22.83 -0.22
CA PRO A 286 -9.98 22.45 -0.73
C PRO A 286 -10.21 20.93 -0.71
N GLY A 287 -11.29 20.51 -0.02
CA GLY A 287 -11.69 19.10 0.10
C GLY A 287 -10.89 18.30 1.12
N SER A 288 -9.88 18.89 1.76
CA SER A 288 -9.07 18.17 2.73
C SER A 288 -9.82 17.86 4.02
N GLU A 289 -9.66 16.63 4.50
CA GLU A 289 -10.15 16.25 5.83
C GLU A 289 -9.24 16.80 6.94
N SER A 290 -9.81 16.99 8.14
CA SER A 290 -9.10 17.56 9.28
C SER A 290 -7.78 16.83 9.60
N VAL A 291 -7.73 15.52 9.44
CA VAL A 291 -6.52 14.72 9.72
C VAL A 291 -5.35 15.10 8.81
N TYR A 292 -5.59 15.35 7.52
CA TYR A 292 -4.55 15.72 6.56
C TYR A 292 -4.14 17.18 6.70
N ILE A 293 -5.07 18.07 7.04
CA ILE A 293 -4.77 19.46 7.40
C ILE A 293 -3.85 19.50 8.64
N ILE A 294 -4.20 18.73 9.67
CA ILE A 294 -3.39 18.61 10.89
C ILE A 294 -2.01 18.09 10.53
N GLY A 295 -1.94 16.96 9.82
CA GLY A 295 -0.67 16.34 9.43
C GLY A 295 0.20 17.27 8.57
N CYS A 296 -0.37 17.99 7.61
CA CYS A 296 0.34 19.00 6.81
C CYS A 296 0.96 20.10 7.69
N ASN A 297 0.21 20.61 8.67
CA ASN A 297 0.72 21.61 9.61
C ASN A 297 1.86 21.05 10.47
N PHE A 298 1.77 19.81 10.94
CA PHE A 298 2.85 19.17 11.71
C PHE A 298 4.11 18.96 10.87
N LEU A 299 3.96 18.50 9.62
CA LEU A 299 5.08 18.34 8.70
C LEU A 299 5.71 19.68 8.31
N SER A 300 4.89 20.72 8.13
CA SER A 300 5.35 22.07 7.78
C SER A 300 6.12 22.74 8.92
N ASN A 301 5.68 22.57 10.16
CA ASN A 301 6.30 23.18 11.33
C ASN A 301 7.35 22.28 12.02
N GLY A 302 7.58 21.08 11.47
CA GLY A 302 8.55 20.12 11.99
C GLY A 302 10.00 20.49 11.72
N SER A 303 10.91 19.65 12.22
CA SER A 303 12.35 19.75 11.97
C SER A 303 12.88 18.37 11.58
N PRO A 304 13.29 18.16 10.31
CA PRO A 304 13.23 19.10 9.19
C PRO A 304 11.80 19.53 8.81
N SER A 305 11.67 20.70 8.18
CA SER A 305 10.38 21.22 7.72
C SER A 305 10.06 20.74 6.31
N PHE A 306 8.81 20.33 6.10
CA PHE A 306 8.25 19.92 4.82
C PHE A 306 7.14 20.85 4.33
N THR A 307 7.27 22.16 4.59
CA THR A 307 6.31 23.17 4.11
C THR A 307 6.09 23.06 2.60
N ASN A 308 4.83 22.92 2.19
CA ASN A 308 4.39 22.74 0.80
C ASN A 308 5.02 21.52 0.09
N LYS A 309 5.49 20.53 0.86
CA LYS A 309 6.17 19.33 0.35
C LYS A 309 5.58 18.06 0.97
N SER A 310 4.27 18.03 1.17
CA SER A 310 3.58 16.83 1.66
C SER A 310 2.13 16.80 1.23
N ASP A 311 1.55 15.60 1.30
CA ASP A 311 0.11 15.35 1.13
C ASP A 311 -0.63 15.31 2.49
N GLY A 312 0.02 15.80 3.55
CA GLY A 312 -0.48 15.72 4.92
C GLY A 312 -0.07 14.45 5.68
N ILE A 313 0.49 13.42 5.02
CA ILE A 313 1.02 12.20 5.68
C ILE A 313 2.41 11.83 5.16
N VAL A 314 2.59 11.91 3.85
CA VAL A 314 3.77 11.52 3.10
C VAL A 314 4.41 12.77 2.51
N THR A 315 5.72 12.90 2.67
CA THR A 315 6.47 14.01 2.10
C THR A 315 6.68 13.79 0.61
N SER A 316 6.79 14.86 -0.19
CA SER A 316 6.96 14.72 -1.64
C SER A 316 8.26 13.99 -2.01
N THR A 317 9.32 14.17 -1.22
CA THR A 317 10.56 13.38 -1.35
C THR A 317 10.32 11.88 -1.15
N SER A 318 9.49 11.50 -0.17
CA SER A 318 9.11 10.09 -0.01
C SER A 318 8.18 9.62 -1.13
N GLY A 319 7.14 10.40 -1.44
CA GLY A 319 6.13 10.11 -2.46
C GLY A 319 6.69 9.85 -3.85
N LYS A 320 7.72 10.60 -4.24
CA LYS A 320 8.33 10.51 -5.58
C LYS A 320 9.56 9.59 -5.64
N MET A 321 9.89 8.91 -4.54
CA MET A 321 11.11 8.09 -4.40
C MET A 321 12.40 8.91 -4.57
N SER A 322 12.44 10.10 -3.99
CA SER A 322 13.52 11.08 -4.15
C SER A 322 13.85 11.35 -5.63
N SER A 323 15.10 11.19 -6.06
CA SER A 323 15.55 11.35 -7.46
C SER A 323 15.71 10.02 -8.20
N LYS A 324 15.21 8.92 -7.62
CA LYS A 324 15.34 7.58 -8.21
C LYS A 324 14.56 7.42 -9.50
N LEU A 325 13.29 7.86 -9.52
CA LEU A 325 12.47 7.82 -10.72
C LEU A 325 12.82 9.01 -11.62
N PRO A 326 12.82 8.85 -12.96
CA PRO A 326 12.96 9.98 -13.85
C PRO A 326 11.76 10.92 -13.71
N GLY A 327 11.95 12.22 -13.94
CA GLY A 327 10.89 13.23 -13.78
C GLY A 327 9.62 12.94 -14.59
N ALA A 328 9.73 12.28 -15.76
CA ALA A 328 8.57 11.86 -16.57
C ALA A 328 7.68 10.78 -15.91
N LYS A 329 8.15 10.17 -14.82
CA LYS A 329 7.44 9.17 -14.00
C LYS A 329 7.06 9.71 -12.63
N GLN A 330 7.19 11.02 -12.41
CA GLN A 330 6.90 11.69 -11.15
C GLN A 330 5.85 12.78 -11.39
N PHE A 331 4.68 12.63 -10.76
CA PHE A 331 3.51 13.50 -10.98
C PHE A 331 3.09 14.17 -9.66
N SER A 332 3.46 15.43 -9.48
CA SER A 332 3.02 16.22 -8.33
C SER A 332 1.55 16.63 -8.47
N LYS A 333 0.81 16.59 -7.37
CA LYS A 333 -0.59 16.98 -7.27
C LYS A 333 -0.82 17.89 -6.08
N ASN A 334 -1.58 18.97 -6.26
CA ASN A 334 -2.08 19.75 -5.12
C ASN A 334 -3.28 19.06 -4.47
N LEU A 335 -3.04 17.88 -3.90
CA LEU A 335 -4.05 17.01 -3.29
C LEU A 335 -3.51 16.52 -1.94
N ASP A 336 -4.42 16.29 -0.99
CA ASP A 336 -4.10 15.56 0.23
C ASP A 336 -3.96 14.05 -0.01
N HIS A 337 -3.56 13.33 1.03
CA HIS A 337 -3.28 11.90 0.94
C HIS A 337 -4.52 11.06 0.58
N SER A 338 -5.74 11.46 0.99
CA SER A 338 -6.98 10.76 0.63
C SER A 338 -7.43 11.07 -0.79
N GLN A 339 -7.24 12.31 -1.24
CA GLN A 339 -7.55 12.75 -2.59
C GLN A 339 -6.68 12.06 -3.63
N LEU A 340 -5.45 11.70 -3.29
CA LEU A 340 -4.64 10.86 -4.16
C LEU A 340 -5.30 9.49 -4.46
N SER A 341 -6.17 8.97 -3.58
CA SER A 341 -6.98 7.77 -3.83
C SER A 341 -8.39 8.09 -4.36
N PHE A 342 -8.59 9.27 -4.96
CA PHE A 342 -9.85 9.77 -5.53
C PHE A 342 -10.96 10.06 -4.50
N ARG A 343 -10.68 9.94 -3.20
CA ARG A 343 -11.63 10.25 -2.13
C ARG A 343 -11.63 11.75 -1.82
N ASN A 344 -12.70 12.26 -1.22
CA ASN A 344 -12.72 13.61 -0.63
C ASN A 344 -12.30 14.76 -1.57
N HIS A 345 -12.50 14.62 -2.88
CA HIS A 345 -12.35 15.73 -3.80
C HIS A 345 -13.45 16.77 -3.56
N VAL A 346 -13.15 18.04 -3.86
CA VAL A 346 -14.07 19.18 -3.73
C VAL A 346 -15.44 18.92 -4.39
N ASN A 347 -15.42 18.23 -5.52
CA ASN A 347 -16.62 17.80 -6.25
C ASN A 347 -16.28 16.65 -7.21
N THR A 348 -17.32 16.05 -7.79
CA THR A 348 -17.21 14.95 -8.75
C THR A 348 -16.44 15.34 -10.02
N THR A 349 -16.53 16.59 -10.48
CA THR A 349 -15.76 17.06 -11.64
C THR A 349 -14.26 17.00 -11.39
N SER A 350 -13.79 17.52 -10.24
CA SER A 350 -12.37 17.47 -9.84
C SER A 350 -11.89 16.03 -9.70
N ARG A 351 -12.69 15.18 -9.06
CA ARG A 351 -12.40 13.75 -8.90
C ARG A 351 -12.23 13.05 -10.25
N ASN A 352 -13.24 13.19 -11.13
CA ASN A 352 -13.25 12.51 -12.42
C ASN A 352 -12.13 13.04 -13.33
N THR A 353 -11.81 14.33 -13.28
CA THR A 353 -10.65 14.89 -14.00
C THR A 353 -9.33 14.24 -13.59
N TYR A 354 -9.13 14.04 -12.28
CA TYR A 354 -7.94 13.36 -11.78
C TYR A 354 -7.92 11.86 -12.15
N PHE A 355 -9.08 11.20 -12.12
CA PHE A 355 -9.21 9.82 -12.60
C PHE A 355 -8.88 9.67 -14.08
N ASP A 356 -9.38 10.57 -14.92
CA ASP A 356 -9.09 10.60 -16.36
C ASP A 356 -7.60 10.80 -16.64
N GLU A 357 -6.93 11.64 -15.84
CA GLU A 357 -5.49 11.84 -15.94
C GLU A 357 -4.72 10.55 -15.63
N VAL A 358 -5.04 9.89 -14.51
CA VAL A 358 -4.40 8.63 -14.11
C VAL A 358 -4.67 7.53 -15.15
N LEU A 359 -5.89 7.45 -15.67
CA LEU A 359 -6.27 6.46 -16.69
C LEU A 359 -5.58 6.72 -18.03
N SER A 360 -5.41 7.99 -18.41
CA SER A 360 -4.69 8.39 -19.62
C SER A 360 -3.22 7.97 -19.55
N LEU A 361 -2.59 8.14 -18.39
CA LEU A 361 -1.26 7.60 -18.14
C LEU A 361 -1.25 6.07 -18.29
N ILE A 362 -2.15 5.36 -17.58
CA ILE A 362 -2.26 3.90 -17.63
C ILE A 362 -2.37 3.39 -19.08
N SER A 363 -3.14 4.09 -19.91
CA SER A 363 -3.36 3.73 -21.32
C SER A 363 -2.17 4.04 -22.23
N SER A 364 -1.20 4.82 -21.75
CA SER A 364 0.02 5.18 -22.48
C SER A 364 1.25 4.31 -22.14
N LEU A 365 1.15 3.51 -21.08
CA LEU A 365 2.16 2.53 -20.66
C LEU A 365 2.05 1.26 -21.52
#